data_AF-A0A968LZ99-F1
#
_entry.id   AF-A0A968LZ99-F1
#
_cell.length_a   1.000
_cell.length_b   1.000
_cell.length_c   1.000
_cell.angle_alpha   90.00
_cell.angle_beta   90.00
_cell.angle_gamma   90.00
#
_symmetry.space_group_name_H-M   'P 1'
#
loop_
_entity.id
_entity.type
_entity.pdbx_description
1 polymer ?
#
loop_
_entity_poly.entity_id
_entity_poly.type
_entity_poly.pdbx_seq_one_letter_code
_entity_poly.pdbx_strand_id
1 'polypeptide(L)'
;MDHMEFQQEILALLNKARTIVGQVIADFDNQRMQRKYENLRNGISEHIENTTRLELRLAIVAPTNAGKSTILNAIAGQEYLPSRGTAMTAIPTEVVFDPKIDTPTLILPINLKIELTARN
;
A
#
# COMPACT_ATOMS: atom_id res chain seq x y z
N MET A 1 -22.46 9.32 -7.58
CA MET A 1 -22.23 8.36 -6.49
C MET A 1 -20.82 8.62 -6.01
N ASP A 2 -20.65 9.02 -4.75
CA ASP A 2 -19.35 9.39 -4.20
C ASP A 2 -18.46 8.13 -4.07
N HIS A 3 -17.17 8.23 -4.40
CA HIS A 3 -16.24 7.10 -4.35
C HIS A 3 -16.09 6.55 -2.92
N MET A 4 -16.21 7.44 -1.92
CA MET A 4 -16.18 7.06 -0.51
C MET A 4 -17.45 6.30 -0.10
N GLU A 5 -18.61 6.71 -0.61
CA GLU A 5 -19.91 6.06 -0.36
C GLU A 5 -19.93 4.63 -0.94
N PHE A 6 -19.43 4.45 -2.17
CA PHE A 6 -19.33 3.14 -2.81
C PHE A 6 -18.35 2.21 -2.08
N GLN A 7 -17.20 2.72 -1.62
CA GLN A 7 -16.25 1.94 -0.83
C GLN A 7 -16.88 1.46 0.48
N GLN A 8 -17.58 2.35 1.19
CA GLN A 8 -18.25 1.99 2.45
C GLN A 8 -19.34 0.93 2.23
N GLU A 9 -20.07 1.01 1.12
CA GLU A 9 -21.08 0.00 0.76
C GLU A 9 -20.45 -1.38 0.50
N ILE A 10 -19.35 -1.45 -0.26
CA ILE A 10 -18.62 -2.70 -0.49
C ILE A 10 -18.06 -3.25 0.83
N LEU A 11 -17.47 -2.40 1.67
CA LEU A 11 -16.94 -2.82 2.97
C LEU A 11 -18.04 -3.36 3.88
N ALA A 12 -19.21 -2.72 3.91
CA ALA A 12 -20.36 -3.19 4.67
C ALA A 12 -20.82 -4.57 4.18
N LEU A 13 -20.88 -4.77 2.86
CA LEU A 13 -21.26 -6.05 2.25
C LEU A 13 -20.26 -7.17 2.59
N LEU A 14 -18.95 -6.90 2.44
CA LEU A 14 -17.90 -7.88 2.74
C LEU A 14 -17.89 -8.26 4.23
N ASN A 15 -18.07 -7.28 5.12
CA ASN A 15 -18.18 -7.54 6.56
C ASN A 15 -19.41 -8.41 6.89
N LYS A 16 -20.54 -8.15 6.24
CA LYS A 16 -21.76 -8.96 6.42
C LYS A 16 -21.54 -10.40 5.95
N ALA A 17 -20.90 -10.59 4.80
CA ALA A 17 -20.54 -11.92 4.30
C ALA A 17 -19.61 -12.68 5.26
N ARG A 18 -18.59 -12.01 5.81
CA ARG A 18 -17.67 -12.58 6.81
C ARG A 18 -18.42 -13.08 8.05
N THR A 19 -19.37 -12.30 8.56
CA THR A 19 -20.16 -12.66 9.75
C THR A 19 -21.00 -13.92 9.49
N ILE A 20 -21.68 -13.99 8.35
CA ILE A 20 -22.51 -15.16 7.98
C ILE A 20 -21.63 -16.41 7.87
N VAL A 21 -20.48 -16.32 7.21
CA VAL A 21 -19.54 -17.44 7.09
C VAL A 21 -19.00 -17.86 8.47
N GLY A 22 -18.75 -16.90 9.37
CA GLY A 22 -18.33 -17.19 10.74
C GLY A 22 -19.38 -17.96 11.56
N GLN A 23 -20.66 -17.59 11.42
CA GLN A 23 -21.77 -18.31 12.07
C GLN A 23 -21.90 -19.74 11.53
N VAL A 24 -21.85 -19.89 10.21
CA VAL A 24 -21.87 -21.20 9.54
C VAL A 24 -20.74 -22.10 10.03
N ILE A 25 -19.52 -21.58 10.18
CA ILE A 25 -18.38 -22.36 10.72
C ILE A 25 -18.65 -22.83 12.15
N ALA A 26 -19.27 -22.01 12.99
CA ALA A 26 -19.57 -22.34 14.38
C ALA A 26 -20.67 -23.40 14.53
N ASP A 27 -21.60 -23.46 13.58
CA ASP A 27 -22.75 -24.36 13.62
C ASP A 27 -22.47 -25.77 13.03
N PHE A 28 -21.36 -25.97 12.32
CA PHE A 28 -21.03 -27.24 11.66
C PHE A 28 -19.87 -28.01 12.32
N ASP A 29 -20.12 -29.26 12.71
CA ASP A 29 -19.12 -30.19 13.28
C ASP A 29 -18.33 -30.99 12.21
N ASN A 30 -18.55 -30.68 10.93
CA ASN A 30 -17.88 -31.37 9.82
C ASN A 30 -16.55 -30.70 9.46
N GLN A 31 -15.43 -31.32 9.87
CA GLN A 31 -14.07 -30.82 9.62
C GLN A 31 -13.76 -30.45 8.15
N ARG A 32 -14.32 -31.16 7.16
CA ARG A 32 -14.08 -30.87 5.74
C ARG A 32 -14.82 -29.62 5.28
N MET A 33 -16.04 -29.42 5.77
CA MET A 33 -16.82 -28.21 5.50
C MET A 33 -16.20 -27.01 6.22
N GLN A 34 -15.76 -27.20 7.46
CA GLN A 34 -15.10 -26.18 8.27
C GLN A 34 -13.89 -25.58 7.54
N ARG A 35 -12.99 -26.41 7.01
CA ARG A 35 -11.83 -25.96 6.22
C ARG A 35 -12.22 -25.16 4.97
N LYS A 36 -13.28 -25.57 4.26
CA LYS A 36 -13.76 -24.85 3.07
C LYS A 36 -14.24 -23.44 3.43
N TYR A 37 -14.99 -23.31 4.52
CA TYR A 37 -15.51 -22.03 4.98
C TYR A 37 -14.44 -21.16 5.65
N GLU A 38 -13.44 -21.74 6.31
CA GLU A 38 -12.27 -20.99 6.81
C GLU A 38 -11.45 -20.37 5.67
N ASN A 39 -11.18 -21.14 4.61
CA ASN A 39 -10.51 -20.59 3.43
C ASN A 39 -11.32 -19.45 2.80
N LEU A 40 -12.64 -19.58 2.72
CA LEU A 40 -13.52 -18.52 2.24
C LEU A 40 -13.46 -17.28 3.15
N ARG A 41 -13.49 -17.47 4.48
CA ARG A 41 -13.38 -16.38 5.46
C ARG A 41 -12.05 -15.64 5.35
N ASN A 42 -10.95 -16.36 5.10
CA ASN A 42 -9.63 -15.78 4.88
C ASN A 42 -9.59 -14.92 3.62
N GLY A 43 -10.11 -15.43 2.49
CA GLY A 43 -10.21 -14.65 1.26
C GLY A 43 -11.08 -13.39 1.40
N ILE A 44 -12.21 -13.48 2.13
CA ILE A 44 -13.04 -12.30 2.43
C ILE A 44 -12.26 -11.28 3.29
N SER A 45 -11.45 -11.75 4.25
CA SER A 45 -10.65 -10.87 5.11
C SER A 45 -9.57 -10.13 4.34
N GLU A 46 -8.90 -10.81 3.40
CA GLU A 46 -7.92 -10.21 2.48
C GLU A 46 -8.57 -9.14 1.58
N HIS A 47 -9.75 -9.44 1.02
CA HIS A 47 -10.48 -8.47 0.21
C HIS A 47 -10.95 -7.25 1.02
N ILE A 48 -11.37 -7.44 2.28
CA ILE A 48 -11.68 -6.31 3.18
C ILE A 48 -10.46 -5.42 3.39
N GLU A 49 -9.29 -6.00 3.66
CA GLU A 49 -8.05 -5.24 3.86
C GLU A 49 -7.67 -4.44 2.61
N ASN A 50 -7.73 -5.07 1.44
CA ASN A 50 -7.43 -4.44 0.16
C ASN A 50 -8.41 -3.33 -0.21
N THR A 51 -9.71 -3.55 -0.04
CA THR A 51 -10.75 -2.52 -0.27
C THR A 51 -10.69 -1.40 0.76
N THR A 52 -10.25 -1.67 1.99
CA THR A 52 -10.08 -0.63 3.02
C THR A 52 -8.92 0.30 2.66
N ARG A 53 -7.83 -0.25 2.11
CA ARG A 53 -6.61 0.50 1.83
C ARG A 53 -6.68 1.36 0.57
N LEU A 54 -7.45 0.97 -0.45
CA LEU A 54 -7.56 1.68 -1.75
C LEU A 54 -6.21 2.23 -2.25
N GLU A 55 -5.12 1.49 -2.02
CA GLU A 55 -3.78 1.97 -2.33
C GLU A 55 -3.53 1.87 -3.83
N LEU A 56 -3.39 3.01 -4.49
CA LEU A 56 -2.84 3.07 -5.84
C LEU A 56 -1.32 2.91 -5.78
N ARG A 57 -0.81 1.76 -6.23
CA ARG A 57 0.63 1.51 -6.38
C ARG A 57 1.05 1.68 -7.83
N LEU A 58 1.97 2.59 -8.07
CA LEU A 58 2.53 2.87 -9.40
C LEU A 58 4.02 2.52 -9.42
N ALA A 59 4.42 1.56 -10.26
CA ALA A 59 5.82 1.28 -10.53
C ALA A 59 6.34 2.20 -11.65
N ILE A 60 7.38 2.99 -11.36
CA ILE A 60 8.02 3.87 -12.35
C ILE A 60 9.42 3.32 -12.67
N VAL A 61 9.62 2.83 -13.88
CA VAL A 61 10.90 2.30 -14.37
C VAL A 61 11.35 3.09 -15.59
N ALA A 62 12.54 3.68 -15.51
CA ALA A 62 13.16 4.39 -16.64
C ALA A 62 14.69 4.48 -16.44
N PRO A 63 15.48 4.69 -17.51
CA PRO A 63 16.91 4.95 -17.41
C PRO A 63 17.25 6.11 -16.47
N THR A 64 18.48 6.16 -15.96
CA THR A 64 18.97 7.30 -15.18
C THR A 64 18.81 8.60 -16.00
N ASN A 65 18.47 9.70 -15.33
CA ASN A 65 18.21 11.01 -15.94
C ASN A 65 17.00 11.14 -16.87
N ALA A 66 16.12 10.14 -16.95
CA ALA A 66 14.86 10.21 -17.71
C ALA A 66 13.75 11.06 -17.06
N GLY A 67 14.05 11.81 -15.98
CA GLY A 67 13.04 12.66 -15.31
C GLY A 67 12.09 11.94 -14.34
N LYS A 68 12.45 10.75 -13.84
CA LYS A 68 11.61 10.00 -12.87
C LYS A 68 11.25 10.81 -11.62
N SER A 69 12.25 11.45 -11.00
CA SER A 69 12.02 12.32 -9.84
C SER A 69 11.14 13.51 -10.18
N THR A 70 11.22 14.03 -11.41
CA THR A 70 10.37 15.12 -11.91
C THR A 70 8.91 14.68 -12.02
N ILE A 71 8.65 13.48 -12.56
CA ILE A 71 7.29 12.93 -12.63
C ILE A 71 6.75 12.65 -11.22
N LEU A 72 7.56 12.09 -10.31
CA LEU A 72 7.16 11.86 -8.92
C LEU A 72 6.81 13.17 -8.21
N ASN A 73 7.62 14.23 -8.36
CA ASN A 73 7.32 15.54 -7.80
C ASN A 73 6.04 16.16 -8.41
N ALA A 74 5.80 15.95 -9.71
CA ALA A 74 4.57 16.39 -10.37
C ALA A 74 3.33 15.64 -9.84
N ILE A 75 3.42 14.32 -9.61
CA ILE A 75 2.36 13.52 -8.97
C ILE A 75 2.14 14.00 -7.53
N ALA A 76 3.21 14.29 -6.81
CA ALA A 76 3.15 14.78 -5.43
C ALA A 76 2.65 16.23 -5.31
N GLY A 77 2.65 16.99 -6.41
CA GLY A 77 2.34 18.41 -6.43
C GLY A 77 3.41 19.31 -5.78
N GLN A 78 4.55 18.76 -5.34
CA GLN A 78 5.65 19.48 -4.68
C GLN A 78 7.01 18.85 -4.98
N GLU A 79 8.09 19.63 -4.85
CA GLU A 79 9.46 19.15 -5.04
C GLU A 79 10.02 18.44 -3.79
N TYR A 80 9.56 17.22 -3.53
CA TYR A 80 10.08 16.41 -2.41
C TYR A 80 11.39 15.68 -2.73
N LEU A 81 11.56 15.23 -3.98
CA LEU A 81 12.76 14.53 -4.40
C LEU A 81 13.69 15.50 -5.15
N PRO A 82 14.97 15.57 -4.79
CA PRO A 82 15.90 16.42 -5.51
C PRO A 82 16.02 15.97 -6.98
N SER A 83 15.83 16.90 -7.92
CA SER A 83 16.04 16.68 -9.35
C SER A 83 17.46 17.13 -9.73
N ARG A 84 18.47 16.28 -9.54
CA ARG A 84 19.84 16.54 -10.00
C ARG A 84 20.21 15.59 -11.13
N GLY A 85 21.01 16.06 -12.09
CA GLY A 85 21.46 15.28 -13.27
C GLY A 85 22.46 14.16 -12.96
N THR A 86 22.78 13.92 -11.69
CA THR A 86 23.53 12.76 -11.22
C THR A 86 22.58 11.68 -10.76
N ALA A 87 22.85 10.41 -11.11
CA ALA A 87 22.02 9.28 -10.71
C ALA A 87 21.81 9.25 -9.18
N MET A 88 20.59 9.53 -8.73
CA MET A 88 20.25 9.63 -7.31
C MET A 88 19.67 8.35 -6.70
N THR A 89 19.14 7.45 -7.53
CA THR A 89 18.40 6.26 -7.08
C THR A 89 19.11 4.99 -7.56
N ALA A 90 20.17 4.58 -6.86
CA ALA A 90 20.78 3.26 -7.06
C ALA A 90 19.98 2.14 -6.36
N ILE A 91 19.12 2.51 -5.41
CA ILE A 91 18.33 1.59 -4.57
C ILE A 91 16.85 1.76 -4.95
N PRO A 92 16.08 0.66 -5.11
CA PRO A 92 14.62 0.72 -5.23
C PRO A 92 14.04 1.55 -4.09
N THR A 93 13.35 2.64 -4.43
CA THR A 93 12.82 3.61 -3.47
C THR A 93 11.30 3.61 -3.58
N GLU A 94 10.62 3.39 -2.48
CA GLU A 94 9.16 3.52 -2.38
C GLU A 94 8.82 4.90 -1.82
N VAL A 95 7.83 5.56 -2.43
CA VAL A 95 7.28 6.83 -1.95
C VAL A 95 5.82 6.58 -1.58
N VAL A 96 5.49 6.81 -0.30
CA VAL A 96 4.14 6.59 0.24
C VAL A 96 3.56 7.94 0.63
N PHE A 97 2.36 8.24 0.13
CA PHE A 97 1.59 9.39 0.55
C PHE A 97 0.70 8.99 1.72
N ASP A 98 1.05 9.43 2.93
CA ASP A 98 0.23 9.23 4.12
C ASP A 98 -0.35 10.58 4.57
N PRO A 99 -1.70 10.77 4.55
CA PRO A 99 -2.33 12.01 4.96
C PRO A 99 -2.14 12.34 6.45
N LYS A 100 -1.60 11.42 7.26
CA LYS A 100 -1.30 11.63 8.69
C LYS A 100 0.12 12.16 8.93
N ILE A 101 0.94 12.27 7.89
CA ILE A 101 2.33 12.69 7.98
C ILE A 101 2.48 14.09 7.39
N ASP A 102 2.77 15.07 8.25
CA ASP A 102 2.95 16.46 7.84
C ASP A 102 4.37 16.77 7.30
N THR A 103 5.36 15.94 7.62
CA THR A 103 6.75 16.11 7.20
C THR A 103 7.35 14.83 6.61
N PRO A 104 8.06 14.89 5.47
CA PRO A 104 8.58 13.71 4.80
C PRO A 104 9.57 12.96 5.72
N THR A 105 9.31 11.68 5.91
CA THR A 105 10.13 10.81 6.76
C THR A 105 10.93 9.84 5.88
N LEU A 106 12.26 9.83 6.06
CA LEU A 106 13.14 8.88 5.38
C LEU A 106 13.36 7.66 6.27
N ILE A 107 12.91 6.50 5.80
CA ILE A 107 13.17 5.21 6.44
C ILE A 107 14.27 4.50 5.64
N LEU A 108 15.37 4.17 6.32
CA LEU A 108 16.49 3.45 5.72
C LEU A 108 16.48 1.99 6.17
N PRO A 109 16.79 1.05 5.27
CA PRO A 109 17.00 -0.33 5.67
C PRO A 109 18.18 -0.40 6.66
N ILE A 110 18.06 -1.24 7.69
CA ILE A 110 18.95 -1.34 8.87
C ILE A 110 20.45 -1.51 8.50
N ASN A 111 20.76 -1.94 7.28
CA ASN A 111 22.12 -2.20 6.81
C ASN A 111 22.73 -1.09 5.94
N LEU A 112 22.08 0.08 5.81
CA LEU A 112 22.62 1.19 5.03
C LEU A 112 23.58 2.05 5.88
N LYS A 113 24.89 1.91 5.64
CA LYS A 113 25.89 2.84 6.19
C LYS A 113 25.92 4.11 5.35
N ILE A 114 25.61 5.26 5.94
CA ILE A 114 25.81 6.56 5.32
C ILE A 114 27.18 7.08 5.73
N GLU A 115 28.14 7.09 4.80
CA GLU A 115 29.37 7.87 4.96
C GLU A 115 29.05 9.34 4.63
N LEU A 116 28.77 10.14 5.65
CA LEU A 116 28.62 11.58 5.51
C LEU A 116 30.00 12.20 5.28
N THR A 117 30.43 12.35 4.04
CA THR A 117 31.61 13.17 3.72
C THR A 117 31.17 14.63 3.64
N ALA A 118 31.46 15.41 4.69
CA ALA A 118 31.39 16.86 4.61
C ALA A 118 32.42 17.34 3.58
N ARG A 119 31.97 17.93 2.48
CA ARG A 119 32.86 18.69 1.59
C ARG A 119 33.03 20.08 2.19
N ASN A 120 34.24 20.35 2.68
CA ASN A 120 34.73 21.71 2.96
C ASN A 120 34.91 22.48 1.65
#